data_AF-A0A2M7GBZ1-F1
#
_entry.id   AF-A0A2M7GBZ1-F1
#
_cell.length_a   1.000
_cell.length_b   1.000
_cell.length_c   1.000
_cell.angle_alpha   90.00
_cell.angle_beta   90.00
_cell.angle_gamma   90.00
#
_symmetry.space_group_name_H-M   'P 1'
#
loop_
_entity.id
_entity.type
_entity.pdbx_description
1 polymer ?
#
loop_
_entity_poly.entity_id
_entity_poly.type
_entity_poly.pdbx_seq_one_letter_code
_entity_poly.pdbx_strand_id
1 'polypeptide(L)'
;MAPLSPKPSLFRRFVSFMGWTRSSYAILGAFSAIVLLIVYVWWPLAQMVLAYIDWHGPWWRYMDWLLVGIFLFMSLVIMAGADLRTDALIVLVGALGGLVIEGWGTQTYLWWYFTAQRPPLWIIPAWPIASLTIDRMVRFLHVSLPFGDDVRGGALPLKQSPGLRGDCFVAHRPAFGAGQNAPRNDIFKAI
;
A
#
# COMPACT_ATOMS: atom_id res chain seq x y z
N MET A 1 44.77 12.04 -3.02
CA MET A 1 43.64 11.16 -2.64
C MET A 1 42.49 12.04 -2.22
N ALA A 2 41.40 12.09 -3.00
CA ALA A 2 40.20 12.82 -2.60
C ALA A 2 39.49 12.05 -1.47
N PRO A 3 39.09 12.69 -0.36
CA PRO A 3 38.35 12.00 0.69
C PRO A 3 36.98 11.58 0.15
N LEU A 4 36.66 10.28 0.29
CA LEU A 4 35.34 9.75 -0.02
C LEU A 4 34.29 10.48 0.83
N SER A 5 33.35 11.16 0.17
CA SER A 5 32.23 11.81 0.84
C SER A 5 31.49 10.78 1.72
N PRO A 6 31.25 11.07 3.01
CA PRO A 6 30.60 10.13 3.90
C PRO A 6 29.18 9.84 3.38
N LYS A 7 28.86 8.56 3.14
CA LYS A 7 27.51 8.13 2.78
C LYS A 7 26.55 8.67 3.85
N PRO A 8 25.48 9.39 3.47
CA PRO A 8 24.55 9.94 4.44
C PRO A 8 23.95 8.80 5.26
N SER A 9 23.96 8.96 6.59
CA SER A 9 23.43 7.97 7.51
C SER A 9 21.95 7.71 7.23
N LEU A 10 21.50 6.46 7.45
CA LEU A 10 20.10 6.07 7.30
C LEU A 10 19.16 7.00 8.07
N PHE A 11 19.62 7.50 9.22
CA PHE A 11 18.89 8.48 10.02
C PHE A 11 18.64 9.80 9.29
N ARG A 12 19.64 10.38 8.60
CA ARG A 12 19.42 11.60 7.80
C ARG A 12 18.45 11.38 6.64
N ARG A 13 18.46 10.19 6.03
CA ARG A 13 17.50 9.81 4.97
C ARG A 13 16.09 9.71 5.52
N PHE A 14 15.93 9.08 6.68
CA PHE A 14 14.64 8.98 7.38
C PHE A 14 14.06 10.35 7.73
N VAL A 15 14.88 11.26 8.28
CA VAL A 15 14.43 12.62 8.61
C VAL A 15 14.03 13.41 7.36
N SER A 16 14.73 13.25 6.23
CA SER A 16 14.32 13.88 4.96
C SER A 16 13.01 13.32 4.40
N PHE A 17 12.72 12.04 4.66
CA PHE A 17 11.48 11.38 4.24
C PHE A 17 10.27 11.81 5.06
N MET A 18 10.44 12.09 6.36
CA MET A 18 9.36 12.55 7.23
C MET A 18 8.80 13.95 6.87
N GLY A 19 9.43 14.68 5.94
CA GLY A 19 9.06 16.02 5.43
C GLY A 19 7.66 16.48 5.80
N TRP A 20 7.56 17.17 6.93
CA TRP A 20 6.29 17.58 7.53
C TRP A 20 5.70 18.74 6.73
N THR A 21 4.61 18.51 6.01
CA THR A 21 3.97 19.54 5.16
C THR A 21 2.63 19.99 5.74
N ARG A 22 2.06 21.08 5.20
CA ARG A 22 0.68 21.50 5.55
C ARG A 22 -0.34 20.40 5.23
N SER A 23 -0.09 19.59 4.19
CA SER A 23 -0.90 18.44 3.82
C SER A 23 -0.88 17.34 4.90
N SER A 24 0.25 17.16 5.59
CA SER A 24 0.35 16.22 6.73
C SER A 24 -0.62 16.58 7.85
N TYR A 25 -0.82 17.87 8.15
CA TYR A 25 -1.80 18.29 9.16
C TYR A 25 -3.25 18.04 8.73
N ALA A 26 -3.57 18.23 7.44
CA ALA A 26 -4.91 17.94 6.91
C ALA A 26 -5.23 16.44 6.97
N ILE A 27 -4.26 15.59 6.59
CA ILE A 27 -4.40 14.12 6.66
C ILE A 27 -4.46 13.65 8.11
N LEU A 28 -3.64 14.22 9.01
CA LEU A 28 -3.72 13.96 10.45
C LEU A 28 -5.10 14.32 11.01
N GLY A 29 -5.65 15.48 10.62
CA GLY A 29 -6.98 15.90 11.03
C GLY A 29 -8.07 14.95 10.55
N ALA A 30 -8.05 14.58 9.26
CA ALA A 30 -9.00 13.63 8.69
C ALA A 30 -8.88 12.23 9.32
N PHE A 31 -7.66 11.74 9.50
CA PHE A 31 -7.39 10.46 10.17
C PHE A 31 -7.90 10.48 11.62
N SER A 32 -7.60 11.55 12.38
CA SER A 32 -8.06 11.70 13.76
C SER A 32 -9.59 11.78 13.83
N ALA A 33 -10.24 12.48 12.89
CA ALA A 33 -11.69 12.54 12.81
C ALA A 33 -12.31 11.16 12.54
N ILE A 34 -11.71 10.35 11.67
CA ILE A 34 -12.13 8.98 11.41
C ILE A 34 -11.96 8.11 12.66
N VAL A 35 -10.81 8.20 13.34
CA VAL A 35 -10.57 7.45 14.59
C VAL A 35 -11.59 7.82 15.66
N LEU A 36 -11.85 9.12 15.86
CA LEU A 36 -12.86 9.59 16.82
C LEU A 36 -14.26 9.11 16.45
N LEU A 37 -14.63 9.12 15.17
CA LEU A 37 -15.90 8.60 14.69
C LEU A 37 -16.03 7.09 14.98
N ILE A 38 -14.97 6.30 14.73
CA ILE A 38 -14.95 4.88 15.04
C ILE A 38 -15.13 4.66 16.54
N VAL A 39 -14.35 5.35 17.37
CA VAL A 39 -14.47 5.26 18.84
C VAL A 39 -15.88 5.62 19.29
N TYR A 40 -16.47 6.68 18.75
CA TYR A 40 -17.82 7.11 19.10
C TYR A 40 -18.88 6.06 18.71
N VAL A 41 -18.86 5.58 17.47
CA VAL A 41 -19.83 4.59 16.97
C VAL A 41 -19.71 3.25 17.71
N TRP A 42 -18.49 2.83 18.02
CA TRP A 42 -18.20 1.53 18.63
C TRP A 42 -18.08 1.57 20.16
N TRP A 43 -18.29 2.74 20.78
CA TRP A 43 -18.21 2.90 22.23
C TRP A 43 -19.09 1.90 23.02
N PRO A 44 -20.35 1.61 22.62
CA PRO A 44 -21.15 0.60 23.32
C PRO A 44 -20.54 -0.80 23.28
N LEU A 45 -19.94 -1.18 22.15
CA LEU A 45 -19.26 -2.48 22.04
C LEU A 45 -17.98 -2.49 22.90
N ALA A 46 -17.23 -1.38 22.89
CA ALA A 46 -16.05 -1.24 23.72
C ALA A 46 -16.39 -1.41 25.21
N GLN A 47 -17.49 -0.83 25.69
CA GLN A 47 -17.95 -1.04 27.06
C GLN A 47 -18.22 -2.51 27.39
N MET A 48 -18.88 -3.23 26.47
CA MET A 48 -19.12 -4.68 26.66
C MET A 48 -17.82 -5.46 26.76
N VAL A 49 -16.85 -5.18 25.88
CA VAL A 49 -15.53 -5.82 25.90
C VAL A 49 -14.75 -5.48 27.17
N LEU A 50 -14.71 -4.20 27.56
CA LEU A 50 -14.01 -3.72 28.76
C LEU A 50 -14.62 -4.28 30.06
N ALA A 51 -15.91 -4.61 30.06
CA ALA A 51 -16.58 -5.25 31.20
C ALA A 51 -16.15 -6.71 31.41
N TYR A 52 -15.66 -7.39 30.37
CA TYR A 52 -15.10 -8.75 30.51
C TYR A 52 -13.67 -8.76 31.08
N ILE A 53 -12.99 -7.61 31.14
CA ILE A 53 -11.62 -7.51 31.63
C ILE A 53 -11.65 -7.46 33.16
N ASP A 54 -10.94 -8.39 33.79
CA ASP A 54 -10.63 -8.29 35.22
C ASP A 54 -9.54 -7.22 35.44
N TRP A 55 -9.96 -6.06 35.92
CA TRP A 55 -9.09 -4.91 36.21
C TRP A 55 -8.26 -5.08 37.49
N HIS A 56 -8.60 -6.04 38.35
CA HIS A 56 -7.83 -6.34 39.57
C HIS A 56 -6.70 -7.34 39.31
N GLY A 57 -6.76 -8.06 38.19
CA GLY A 57 -5.77 -9.04 37.75
C GLY A 57 -4.75 -8.49 36.75
N PRO A 58 -4.01 -9.38 36.05
CA PRO A 58 -3.04 -9.00 35.03
C PRO A 58 -3.72 -8.59 33.72
N TRP A 59 -4.42 -7.45 33.74
CA TRP A 59 -5.21 -6.90 32.63
C TRP A 59 -4.43 -6.78 31.30
N TRP A 60 -3.11 -6.58 31.37
CA TRP A 60 -2.22 -6.46 30.20
C TRP A 60 -2.18 -7.73 29.32
N ARG A 61 -2.60 -8.88 29.84
CA ARG A 61 -2.70 -10.12 29.06
C ARG A 61 -3.92 -10.17 28.15
N TYR A 62 -4.97 -9.41 28.48
CA TYR A 62 -6.16 -9.27 27.66
C TYR A 62 -5.95 -8.27 26.52
N MET A 63 -4.87 -7.48 26.58
CA MET A 63 -4.53 -6.49 25.56
C MET A 63 -3.76 -7.14 24.41
N ASP A 64 -4.22 -6.92 23.19
CA ASP A 64 -3.49 -7.30 21.99
C ASP A 64 -2.41 -6.25 21.67
N TRP A 65 -1.20 -6.48 22.18
CA TRP A 65 -0.05 -5.61 21.96
C TRP A 65 0.38 -5.54 20.50
N LEU A 66 0.17 -6.60 19.72
CA LEU A 66 0.49 -6.62 18.31
C LEU A 66 -0.45 -5.70 17.53
N LEU A 67 -1.75 -5.78 17.82
CA LEU A 67 -2.75 -4.90 17.23
C LEU A 67 -2.45 -3.42 17.53
N VAL A 68 -2.15 -3.10 18.80
CA VAL A 68 -1.75 -1.74 19.22
C VAL A 68 -0.50 -1.29 18.48
N GLY A 69 0.54 -2.14 18.44
CA GLY A 69 1.79 -1.83 17.76
C GLY A 69 1.62 -1.57 16.27
N ILE A 70 0.86 -2.42 15.58
CA ILE A 70 0.55 -2.28 14.15
C ILE A 70 -0.27 -1.01 13.91
N PHE A 71 -1.30 -0.75 14.71
CA PHE A 71 -2.13 0.44 14.58
C PHE A 71 -1.30 1.73 14.73
N LEU A 72 -0.45 1.79 15.75
CA LEU A 72 0.47 2.91 15.96
C LEU A 72 1.45 3.05 14.80
N PHE A 73 2.04 1.94 14.35
CA PHE A 73 2.97 1.94 13.22
C PHE A 73 2.31 2.48 11.94
N MET A 74 1.15 1.93 11.54
CA MET A 74 0.43 2.40 10.35
C MET A 74 0.08 3.88 10.48
N SER A 75 -0.41 4.31 11.65
CA SER A 75 -0.76 5.71 11.93
C SER A 75 0.43 6.66 11.73
N LEU A 76 1.62 6.30 12.22
CA LEU A 76 2.81 7.12 12.05
C LEU A 76 3.31 7.12 10.59
N VAL A 77 3.24 5.97 9.92
CA VAL A 77 3.74 5.80 8.55
C VAL A 77 2.90 6.59 7.56
N ILE A 78 1.57 6.60 7.68
CA ILE A 78 0.71 7.37 6.76
C ILE A 78 0.96 8.89 6.86
N MET A 79 1.46 9.38 8.00
CA MET A 79 1.77 10.79 8.21
C MET A 79 3.08 11.21 7.52
N ALA A 80 3.97 10.26 7.21
CA ALA A 80 5.24 10.53 6.58
C ALA A 80 5.07 10.87 5.08
N GLY A 81 5.64 11.99 4.64
CA GLY A 81 5.76 12.34 3.22
C GLY A 81 4.43 12.46 2.48
N ALA A 82 3.41 13.06 3.11
CA ALA A 82 2.05 13.05 2.60
C ALA A 82 1.83 13.91 1.34
N ASP A 83 1.26 13.31 0.30
CA ASP A 83 0.93 13.95 -0.99
C ASP A 83 -0.54 13.69 -1.31
N LEU A 84 -1.36 14.73 -1.12
CA LEU A 84 -2.82 14.64 -1.21
C LEU A 84 -3.31 14.13 -2.58
N ARG A 85 -2.58 14.40 -3.67
CA ARG A 85 -3.01 14.02 -5.02
C ARG A 85 -2.85 12.52 -5.26
N THR A 86 -1.69 11.98 -4.90
CA THR A 86 -1.43 10.53 -5.02
C THR A 86 -2.19 9.76 -3.95
N ASP A 87 -2.26 10.28 -2.73
CA ASP A 87 -2.93 9.63 -1.62
C ASP A 87 -4.44 9.48 -1.87
N ALA A 88 -5.09 10.48 -2.45
CA ALA A 88 -6.51 10.39 -2.81
C ALA A 88 -6.79 9.26 -3.80
N LEU A 89 -5.91 9.07 -4.79
CA LEU A 89 -6.04 7.96 -5.77
C LEU A 89 -5.82 6.60 -5.10
N ILE A 90 -4.82 6.50 -4.23
CA ILE A 90 -4.56 5.26 -3.46
C ILE A 90 -5.75 4.93 -2.56
N VAL A 91 -6.31 5.93 -1.88
CA VAL A 91 -7.50 5.77 -1.03
C VAL A 91 -8.70 5.31 -1.85
N LEU A 92 -8.94 5.91 -3.02
CA LEU A 92 -10.04 5.53 -3.90
C LEU A 92 -9.90 4.09 -4.39
N VAL A 93 -8.72 3.74 -4.92
CA VAL A 93 -8.43 2.37 -5.42
C VAL A 93 -8.51 1.36 -4.27
N GLY A 94 -7.95 1.68 -3.10
CA GLY A 94 -8.01 0.84 -1.92
C GLY A 94 -9.43 0.61 -1.43
N ALA A 95 -10.28 1.65 -1.40
CA ALA A 95 -11.67 1.54 -0.98
C ALA A 95 -12.51 0.71 -1.96
N LEU A 96 -12.38 0.97 -3.28
CA LEU A 96 -13.12 0.23 -4.30
C LEU A 96 -12.63 -1.23 -4.40
N GLY A 97 -11.32 -1.45 -4.39
CA GLY A 97 -10.74 -2.79 -4.37
C GLY A 97 -11.14 -3.57 -3.13
N GLY A 98 -11.13 -2.91 -1.95
CA GLY A 98 -11.61 -3.49 -0.70
C GLY A 98 -13.09 -3.88 -0.76
N LEU A 99 -13.96 -3.01 -1.30
CA LEU A 99 -15.37 -3.33 -1.51
C LEU A 99 -15.57 -4.56 -2.39
N VAL A 100 -14.82 -4.67 -3.48
CA VAL A 100 -14.89 -5.81 -4.40
C VAL A 100 -14.42 -7.10 -3.70
N ILE A 101 -13.29 -7.06 -2.99
CA ILE A 101 -12.73 -8.24 -2.31
C ILE A 101 -13.62 -8.68 -1.15
N GLU A 102 -14.09 -7.76 -0.31
CA GLU A 102 -15.01 -8.07 0.79
C GLU A 102 -16.35 -8.57 0.27
N GLY A 103 -16.87 -7.94 -0.78
CA GLY A 103 -18.12 -8.36 -1.42
C GLY A 103 -17.99 -9.79 -1.93
N TRP A 104 -16.95 -10.06 -2.72
CA TRP A 104 -16.68 -11.39 -3.25
C TRP A 104 -16.44 -12.44 -2.15
N GLY A 105 -15.56 -12.17 -1.20
CA GLY A 105 -15.17 -13.13 -0.16
C GLY A 105 -16.31 -13.48 0.80
N THR A 106 -17.13 -12.51 1.18
CA THR A 106 -18.29 -12.76 2.05
C THR A 106 -19.46 -13.42 1.32
N GLN A 107 -19.65 -13.14 0.02
CA GLN A 107 -20.69 -13.79 -0.79
C GLN A 107 -20.35 -15.25 -1.13
N THR A 108 -19.07 -15.54 -1.37
CA THR A 108 -18.56 -16.89 -1.66
C THR A 108 -18.30 -17.72 -0.41
N TYR A 109 -18.53 -17.16 0.78
CA TYR A 109 -18.28 -17.81 2.07
C TYR A 109 -16.80 -18.21 2.29
N LEU A 110 -15.86 -17.51 1.64
CA LEU A 110 -14.42 -17.67 1.94
C LEU A 110 -14.09 -17.20 3.36
N TRP A 111 -14.75 -16.14 3.82
CA TRP A 111 -14.72 -15.68 5.21
C TRP A 111 -16.09 -15.19 5.68
N TRP A 112 -16.29 -15.18 6.99
CA TRP A 112 -17.53 -14.78 7.64
C TRP A 112 -17.28 -13.84 8.82
N TYR A 113 -18.14 -12.84 8.97
CA TYR A 113 -18.10 -11.92 10.11
C TYR A 113 -19.21 -12.24 11.11
N PHE A 114 -18.93 -12.05 12.40
CA PHE A 114 -19.91 -12.24 13.47
C PHE A 114 -21.18 -11.39 13.32
N THR A 115 -21.12 -10.29 12.55
CA THR A 115 -22.26 -9.42 12.23
C THR A 115 -23.12 -9.91 11.06
N ALA A 116 -22.73 -10.98 10.37
CA ALA A 116 -23.40 -11.56 9.20
C ALA A 116 -23.59 -10.59 8.00
N GLN A 117 -22.93 -9.43 7.98
CA GLN A 117 -23.00 -8.43 6.91
C GLN A 117 -22.18 -8.85 5.67
N ARG A 118 -22.66 -8.49 4.47
CA ARG A 118 -22.03 -8.86 3.18
C ARG A 118 -22.20 -7.78 2.09
N PRO A 119 -21.17 -6.97 1.77
CA PRO A 119 -19.94 -6.76 2.54
C PRO A 119 -20.18 -5.91 3.79
N PRO A 120 -19.44 -6.12 4.89
CA PRO A 120 -19.47 -5.20 6.01
C PRO A 120 -18.91 -3.84 5.61
N LEU A 121 -19.66 -2.76 5.79
CA LEU A 121 -19.19 -1.42 5.43
C LEU A 121 -18.10 -0.88 6.37
N TRP A 122 -18.01 -1.43 7.58
CA TRP A 122 -17.08 -0.96 8.62
C TRP A 122 -15.63 -1.37 8.38
N ILE A 123 -15.35 -2.40 7.56
CA ILE A 123 -13.98 -2.80 7.22
C ILE A 123 -13.41 -1.98 6.04
N ILE A 124 -14.29 -1.35 5.25
CA ILE A 124 -13.90 -0.64 4.03
C ILE A 124 -12.85 0.46 4.28
N PRO A 125 -12.90 1.25 5.37
CA PRO A 125 -11.86 2.23 5.67
C PRO A 125 -10.47 1.63 5.95
N ALA A 126 -10.38 0.35 6.35
CA ALA A 126 -9.11 -0.30 6.65
C ALA A 126 -8.26 -0.54 5.38
N TRP A 127 -8.90 -0.79 4.24
CA TRP A 127 -8.24 -1.07 2.96
C TRP A 127 -7.41 0.12 2.43
N PRO A 128 -7.92 1.36 2.42
CA PRO A 128 -7.12 2.56 2.15
C PRO A 128 -5.91 2.74 3.08
N ILE A 129 -6.09 2.53 4.38
CA ILE A 129 -5.01 2.72 5.37
C ILE A 129 -3.88 1.72 5.11
N ALA A 130 -4.21 0.46 4.87
CA ALA A 130 -3.24 -0.56 4.51
C ALA A 130 -2.50 -0.21 3.21
N SER A 131 -3.23 0.23 2.19
CA SER A 131 -2.68 0.60 0.89
C SER A 131 -1.71 1.79 0.97
N LEU A 132 -2.07 2.83 1.74
CA LEU A 132 -1.18 3.97 2.01
C LEU A 132 0.07 3.54 2.78
N THR A 133 -0.10 2.69 3.81
CA THR A 133 1.03 2.18 4.59
C THR A 133 2.02 1.43 3.69
N ILE A 134 1.53 0.57 2.80
CA ILE A 134 2.37 -0.16 1.85
C ILE A 134 3.09 0.79 0.89
N ASP A 135 2.39 1.77 0.30
CA ASP A 135 3.02 2.78 -0.57
C ASP A 135 4.17 3.51 0.15
N ARG A 136 3.95 3.94 1.40
CA ARG A 136 4.97 4.62 2.20
C ARG A 136 6.15 3.71 2.53
N MET A 137 5.90 2.45 2.89
CA MET A 137 6.94 1.47 3.14
C MET A 137 7.79 1.24 1.88
N VAL A 138 7.16 1.12 0.71
CA VAL A 138 7.86 0.94 -0.57
C VAL A 138 8.69 2.18 -0.93
N ARG A 139 8.16 3.39 -0.78
CA ARG A 139 8.92 4.63 -1.00
C ARG A 139 10.12 4.75 -0.06
N PHE A 140 9.91 4.44 1.22
CA PHE A 140 11.00 4.44 2.20
C PHE A 140 12.08 3.41 1.83
N LEU A 141 11.68 2.22 1.37
CA LEU A 141 12.58 1.18 0.94
C LEU A 141 13.40 1.59 -0.29
N HIS A 142 12.78 2.25 -1.28
CA HIS A 142 13.48 2.78 -2.45
C HIS A 142 14.53 3.85 -2.11
N VAL A 143 14.31 4.65 -1.06
CA VAL A 143 15.29 5.65 -0.61
C VAL A 143 16.40 5.00 0.23
N SER A 144 16.07 3.94 0.96
CA SER A 144 16.97 3.28 1.91
C SER A 144 17.88 2.26 1.24
N LEU A 145 17.35 1.49 0.30
CA LEU A 145 18.10 0.51 -0.46
C LEU A 145 18.49 1.09 -1.82
N PRO A 146 19.73 0.87 -2.29
CA PRO A 146 20.06 1.04 -3.69
C PRO A 146 19.38 -0.11 -4.46
N PHE A 147 18.07 0.00 -4.69
CA PHE A 147 17.39 -0.89 -5.63
C PHE A 147 18.06 -0.68 -6.98
N GLY A 148 18.80 -1.70 -7.41
CA GLY A 148 19.86 -1.58 -8.40
C GLY A 148 19.49 -0.76 -9.62
N ASP A 149 20.33 0.24 -9.89
CA ASP A 149 20.61 0.72 -11.24
C ASP A 149 21.01 -0.46 -12.18
N ASP A 150 21.33 -1.64 -11.64
CA ASP A 150 21.70 -2.86 -12.37
C ASP A 150 20.58 -3.49 -13.22
N VAL A 151 19.29 -3.36 -12.88
CA VAL A 151 18.23 -3.93 -13.75
C VAL A 151 18.03 -3.08 -15.02
N ARG A 152 18.38 -1.79 -14.98
CA ARG A 152 18.41 -0.90 -16.16
C ARG A 152 19.80 -0.76 -16.79
N GLY A 153 20.86 -1.24 -16.12
CA GLY A 153 22.24 -1.27 -16.61
C GLY A 153 22.53 -2.38 -17.64
N GLY A 154 21.58 -3.31 -17.83
CA GLY A 154 21.62 -4.32 -18.91
C GLY A 154 21.15 -3.81 -20.27
N ALA A 155 20.90 -2.51 -20.44
CA ALA A 155 20.84 -1.94 -21.79
C ALA A 155 22.27 -1.98 -22.34
N LEU A 156 22.54 -2.99 -23.18
CA LEU A 156 23.71 -3.08 -24.04
C LEU A 156 24.17 -1.68 -24.45
N PRO A 157 25.46 -1.33 -24.30
CA PRO A 157 25.95 -0.07 -24.83
C PRO A 157 25.76 -0.14 -26.34
N LEU A 158 24.72 0.52 -26.86
CA LEU A 158 24.68 0.90 -28.24
C LEU A 158 25.81 1.91 -28.41
N LYS A 159 26.97 1.36 -28.75
CA LYS A 159 28.12 2.05 -29.30
C LYS A 159 27.57 2.98 -30.38
N GLN A 160 27.44 4.26 -30.05
CA GLN A 160 27.20 5.30 -31.05
C GLN A 160 28.44 5.33 -31.94
N SER A 161 28.38 4.57 -33.04
CA SER A 161 29.34 4.69 -34.12
C SER A 161 29.13 6.05 -34.78
N PRO A 162 30.16 6.90 -34.88
CA PRO A 162 30.03 8.22 -35.46
C PRO A 162 29.96 8.10 -36.98
N GLY A 163 28.93 8.73 -37.55
CA GLY A 163 28.91 9.13 -38.95
C GLY A 163 28.28 8.11 -39.91
N LEU A 164 27.02 8.33 -40.24
CA LEU A 164 26.60 8.34 -41.64
C LEU A 164 25.36 9.21 -41.81
N ARG A 165 25.48 10.07 -42.80
CA ARG A 165 24.65 11.19 -43.20
C ARG A 165 23.67 10.69 -44.25
N GLY A 166 22.42 11.13 -44.21
CA GLY A 166 21.53 11.16 -45.37
C GLY A 166 20.73 9.89 -45.67
N ASP A 167 19.41 10.07 -45.54
CA ASP A 167 18.38 9.66 -46.50
C ASP A 167 17.90 8.20 -46.57
N CYS A 168 16.56 8.12 -46.50
CA CYS A 168 15.69 7.14 -47.12
C CYS A 168 15.59 5.75 -46.48
N PHE A 169 14.56 5.52 -45.66
CA PHE A 169 13.71 4.33 -45.85
C PHE A 169 12.33 4.43 -45.19
N VAL A 170 11.35 4.59 -46.08
CA VAL A 170 9.97 4.08 -46.12
C VAL A 170 9.49 3.19 -44.96
N ALA A 171 8.27 3.52 -44.51
CA ALA A 171 7.44 2.75 -43.59
C ALA A 171 7.20 1.30 -44.04
N HIS A 172 7.39 0.34 -43.13
CA HIS A 172 6.79 -0.98 -43.23
C HIS A 172 6.10 -1.34 -41.91
N ARG A 173 4.77 -1.33 -41.93
CA ARG A 173 3.95 -2.06 -40.94
C ARG A 173 4.22 -3.55 -41.10
N PRO A 174 4.52 -4.31 -40.03
CA PRO A 174 4.38 -5.75 -40.10
C PRO A 174 2.91 -6.13 -39.95
N ALA A 175 2.37 -6.75 -40.99
CA ALA A 175 1.14 -7.52 -40.94
C ALA A 175 1.37 -8.75 -40.06
N PHE A 176 0.54 -8.98 -39.05
CA PHE A 176 0.45 -10.28 -38.38
C PHE A 176 -0.87 -10.92 -38.75
N GLY A 177 -0.77 -11.88 -39.68
CA GLY A 177 -1.84 -12.74 -40.12
C GLY A 177 -2.19 -13.81 -39.09
N ALA A 178 -3.39 -14.36 -39.29
CA ALA A 178 -4.06 -15.31 -38.45
C ALA A 178 -3.38 -16.70 -38.39
N GLY A 179 -3.56 -17.36 -37.23
CA GLY A 179 -3.74 -18.80 -37.13
C GLY A 179 -2.51 -19.62 -36.75
N GLN A 180 -2.44 -20.06 -35.48
CA GLN A 180 -2.34 -21.48 -35.13
C GLN A 180 -2.46 -21.73 -33.62
N ASN A 181 -3.57 -22.38 -33.26
CA ASN A 181 -3.84 -23.31 -32.15
C ASN A 181 -2.74 -23.50 -31.08
N ALA A 182 -3.04 -23.02 -29.86
CA ALA A 182 -2.45 -23.55 -28.64
C ALA A 182 -3.56 -24.22 -27.80
N PRO A 183 -3.35 -25.42 -27.24
CA PRO A 183 -4.37 -26.19 -26.55
C PRO A 183 -4.77 -25.54 -25.20
N ARG A 184 -6.09 -25.33 -25.07
CA ARG A 184 -6.80 -24.82 -23.89
C ARG A 184 -6.84 -25.90 -22.81
N ASN A 185 -5.84 -25.94 -21.93
CA ASN A 185 -5.92 -26.64 -20.66
C ASN A 185 -6.38 -25.65 -19.60
N ASP A 186 -7.63 -25.75 -19.16
CA ASP A 186 -8.12 -25.27 -17.85
C ASP A 186 -9.48 -25.97 -17.62
N ILE A 187 -9.54 -27.02 -16.80
CA ILE A 187 -9.56 -26.95 -15.33
C ILE A 187 -10.72 -26.07 -14.85
N PHE A 188 -11.94 -26.39 -15.28
CA PHE A 188 -13.19 -26.01 -14.61
C PHE A 188 -14.25 -27.10 -14.86
N LYS A 189 -14.09 -28.22 -14.18
CA LYS A 189 -15.18 -29.17 -13.88
C LYS A 189 -14.92 -29.71 -12.48
N ALA A 190 -15.90 -29.51 -11.60
CA ALA A 190 -15.95 -29.87 -10.18
C ALA A 190 -15.52 -28.77 -9.20
N ILE A 191 -16.33 -27.73 -9.08
CA ILE A 191 -16.98 -27.29 -7.82
C ILE A 191 -18.38 -26.78 -8.20
#